data_AF-Q5C3N0-F1
#
_entry.id   AF-Q5C3N0-F1
#
_cell.length_a   1.000
_cell.length_b   1.000
_cell.length_c   1.000
_cell.angle_alpha   90.00
_cell.angle_beta   90.00
_cell.angle_gamma   90.00
#
_symmetry.space_group_name_H-M   'P 1'
#
loop_
_entity.id
_entity.type
_entity.pdbx_description
1 polymer ?
#
loop_
_entity_poly.entity_id
_entity_poly.type
_entity_poly.pdbx_seq_one_letter_code
_entity_poly.pdbx_strand_id
1 'polypeptide(L)'
;MAPVIFLAQLIAFICANAERFRYQPSTLFGRRWSNYARLYLRHFNELQHEFETRLKQAYIPASRYLDSFISRPLTVVAETGAFIFGGASVAFLVAGLIREQIMHLSGYLAILVGGGLLARACLSLIPDENMVYCPRSLLVSTLMRIHYMPDHWKEQAGTYQVRSEFSQLFQYRVVGLLEELFSPIITPLILIFILPNHTLEIVDFLRNYTVEVPGVGDVCSFAQLDIRRHGDPMWQPNAESGSDDQSETDNDDHTKEIHSYLKKT
;
A
#
# COMPACT_ATOMS: atom_id res chain seq x y z
N MET A 1 2.37 -27.88 18.37
CA MET A 1 2.17 -26.47 18.75
C MET A 1 1.80 -25.61 17.56
N ALA A 2 2.61 -25.55 16.48
CA ALA A 2 2.32 -24.75 15.27
C ALA A 2 0.90 -24.89 14.67
N PRO A 3 0.31 -26.09 14.47
CA PRO A 3 -1.03 -26.20 13.90
C PRO A 3 -2.15 -25.71 14.85
N VAL A 4 -1.96 -25.88 16.16
CA VAL A 4 -2.93 -25.43 17.18
C VAL A 4 -2.91 -23.91 17.31
N ILE A 5 -1.72 -23.30 17.30
CA ILE A 5 -1.55 -21.85 17.32
C ILE A 5 -2.15 -21.22 16.05
N PHE A 6 -1.91 -21.82 14.90
CA PHE A 6 -2.49 -21.36 13.63
C PHE A 6 -4.03 -21.43 13.65
N LEU A 7 -4.61 -22.54 14.15
CA LEU A 7 -6.06 -22.67 14.26
C LEU A 7 -6.67 -21.65 15.22
N ALA A 8 -6.07 -21.45 16.39
CA ALA A 8 -6.51 -20.46 17.37
C ALA A 8 -6.44 -19.03 16.80
N GLN A 9 -5.38 -18.72 16.05
CA GLN A 9 -5.22 -17.43 15.39
C GLN A 9 -6.20 -17.23 14.24
N LEU A 10 -6.50 -18.26 13.45
CA LEU A 10 -7.53 -18.23 12.42
C LEU A 10 -8.90 -17.91 13.04
N ILE A 11 -9.25 -18.56 14.15
CA ILE A 11 -10.50 -18.31 14.86
C ILE A 11 -10.53 -16.87 15.40
N ALA A 12 -9.46 -16.42 16.06
CA ALA A 12 -9.37 -15.06 16.59
C ALA A 12 -9.47 -14.01 15.48
N PHE A 13 -8.82 -14.25 14.34
CA PHE A 13 -8.87 -13.38 13.17
C PHE A 13 -10.27 -13.29 12.57
N ILE A 14 -10.97 -14.42 12.43
CA ILE A 14 -12.36 -14.44 11.95
C ILE A 14 -13.26 -13.69 12.93
N CYS A 15 -13.15 -13.96 14.24
CA CYS A 15 -13.94 -13.28 15.26
C CYS A 15 -13.70 -11.77 15.28
N ALA A 16 -12.43 -11.33 15.23
CA ALA A 16 -12.06 -9.91 15.24
C ALA A 16 -12.53 -9.16 13.99
N ASN A 17 -12.63 -9.83 12.84
CA ASN A 17 -13.08 -9.22 11.58
C ASN A 17 -14.55 -9.53 11.23
N ALA A 18 -15.25 -10.35 12.02
CA ALA A 18 -16.63 -10.76 11.76
C ALA A 18 -17.59 -9.56 11.66
N GLU A 19 -17.40 -8.55 12.52
CA GLU A 19 -18.16 -7.30 12.47
C GLU A 19 -17.98 -6.59 11.13
N ARG A 20 -16.73 -6.48 10.65
CA ARG A 20 -16.42 -5.83 9.37
C ARG A 20 -16.99 -6.61 8.18
N PHE A 21 -16.88 -7.93 8.20
CA PHE A 21 -17.47 -8.80 7.17
C PHE A 21 -18.98 -8.64 7.08
N ARG A 22 -19.65 -8.53 8.22
CA ARG A 22 -21.11 -8.48 8.27
C ARG A 22 -21.68 -7.09 7.97
N TYR A 23 -21.09 -6.03 8.54
CA TYR A 23 -21.70 -4.70 8.51
C TYR A 23 -21.13 -3.77 7.46
N GLN A 24 -19.90 -3.97 6.99
CA GLN A 24 -19.23 -3.05 6.05
C GLN A 24 -18.37 -3.79 5.00
N PRO A 25 -18.96 -4.65 4.15
CA PRO A 25 -18.20 -5.43 3.17
C PRO A 25 -17.47 -4.55 2.14
N SER A 26 -18.03 -3.39 1.79
CA SER A 26 -17.41 -2.44 0.85
C SER A 26 -16.08 -1.87 1.36
N THR A 27 -15.93 -1.72 2.68
CA THR A 27 -14.70 -1.20 3.28
C THR A 27 -13.54 -2.19 3.21
N LEU A 28 -13.82 -3.49 3.05
CA LEU A 28 -12.79 -4.53 2.93
C LEU A 28 -12.05 -4.43 1.60
N PHE A 29 -12.76 -4.05 0.54
CA PHE A 29 -12.18 -3.82 -0.78
C PHE A 29 -11.54 -2.43 -0.91
N GLY A 30 -11.62 -1.61 0.14
CA GLY A 30 -10.87 -0.36 0.24
C GLY A 30 -9.36 -0.60 0.33
N ARG A 31 -8.60 0.49 0.15
CA ARG A 31 -7.14 0.48 0.28
C ARG A 31 -6.70 0.88 1.69
N ARG A 32 -5.47 0.51 2.06
CA ARG A 32 -4.80 0.92 3.30
C ARG A 32 -3.32 1.09 3.04
N TRP A 33 -2.68 1.98 3.81
CA TRP A 33 -1.22 2.03 3.88
C TRP A 33 -0.70 0.71 4.47
N SER A 34 0.23 0.07 3.77
CA SER A 34 0.85 -1.20 4.18
C SER A 34 1.72 -1.01 5.43
N ASN A 35 1.98 -2.09 6.18
CA ASN A 35 2.90 -2.01 7.31
C ASN A 35 4.32 -1.67 6.84
N TYR A 36 4.70 -2.13 5.64
CA TYR A 36 5.91 -1.70 4.97
C TYR A 36 5.94 -0.18 4.74
N ALA A 37 4.88 0.40 4.16
CA ALA A 37 4.79 1.85 3.97
C ALA A 37 4.89 2.62 5.28
N ARG A 38 4.37 2.07 6.38
CA ARG A 38 4.44 2.72 7.69
C ARG A 38 5.86 2.87 8.21
N LEU A 39 6.74 1.92 7.91
CA LEU A 39 8.15 1.98 8.29
C LEU A 39 8.95 2.81 7.28
N TYR A 40 8.67 2.61 6.00
CA TYR A 40 9.39 3.25 4.90
C TYR A 40 9.15 4.77 4.81
N LEU A 41 7.91 5.22 5.04
CA LEU A 41 7.55 6.64 4.93
C LEU A 41 7.78 7.44 6.22
N ARG A 42 8.23 6.80 7.30
CA ARG A 42 8.35 7.43 8.62
C ARG A 42 9.64 8.22 8.73
N HIS A 43 9.56 9.45 9.21
CA HIS A 43 10.77 10.25 9.47
C HIS A 43 11.40 9.85 10.81
N PHE A 44 12.69 10.11 10.93
CA PHE A 44 13.37 10.05 12.23
C PHE A 44 12.74 11.06 13.20
N ASN A 45 12.60 10.65 14.47
CA ASN A 45 11.97 11.42 15.55
C ASN A 45 10.50 11.83 15.31
N GLU A 46 9.79 11.23 14.35
CA GLU A 46 8.36 11.49 14.13
C GLU A 46 7.49 10.70 15.13
N LEU A 47 6.60 11.41 15.83
CA LEU A 47 5.66 10.78 16.76
C LEU A 47 4.53 10.07 16.00
N GLN A 48 3.97 9.02 16.61
CA GLN A 48 2.96 8.16 15.97
C GLN A 48 1.72 8.94 15.52
N HIS A 49 1.25 9.92 16.30
CA HIS A 49 0.04 10.67 15.98
C HIS A 49 0.26 11.68 14.84
N GLU A 50 1.45 12.27 14.74
CA GLU A 50 1.84 13.16 13.63
C GLU A 50 1.91 12.36 12.33
N PHE A 51 2.60 11.21 12.40
CA PHE A 51 2.71 10.26 11.30
C PHE A 51 1.34 9.82 10.79
N GLU A 52 0.45 9.40 11.68
CA GLU A 52 -0.90 8.98 11.30
C GLU A 52 -1.72 10.11 10.68
N THR A 53 -1.59 11.34 11.19
CA THR A 53 -2.29 12.50 10.67
C THR A 53 -1.87 12.76 9.23
N ARG A 54 -0.56 12.72 8.96
CA ARG A 54 0.02 12.87 7.63
C ARG A 54 -0.45 11.78 6.65
N LEU A 55 -0.42 10.52 7.06
CA LEU A 55 -0.90 9.39 6.23
C LEU A 55 -2.40 9.47 5.95
N LYS A 56 -3.21 9.90 6.93
CA LYS A 56 -4.66 10.12 6.76
C LYS A 56 -4.93 11.24 5.77
N GLN A 57 -4.17 12.34 5.83
CA GLN A 57 -4.25 13.42 4.84
C GLN A 57 -3.88 12.93 3.43
N ALA A 58 -2.88 12.06 3.29
CA ALA A 58 -2.48 11.49 2.01
C ALA A 58 -3.44 10.43 1.43
N TYR A 59 -4.41 9.93 2.20
CA TYR A 59 -5.28 8.81 1.80
C TYR A 59 -6.15 9.13 0.57
N ILE A 60 -6.84 10.27 0.57
CA ILE A 60 -7.76 10.66 -0.51
C ILE A 60 -7.02 10.84 -1.86
N PRO A 61 -5.94 11.64 -1.96
CA PRO A 61 -5.23 11.79 -3.23
C PRO A 61 -4.56 10.48 -3.68
N ALA A 62 -4.07 9.64 -2.74
CA ALA A 62 -3.50 8.33 -3.05
C ALA A 62 -4.53 7.37 -3.67
N SER A 63 -5.75 7.33 -3.12
CA SER A 63 -6.83 6.53 -3.69
C SER A 63 -7.17 7.00 -5.10
N ARG A 64 -7.42 8.31 -5.27
CA ARG A 64 -7.73 8.88 -6.58
C ARG A 64 -6.65 8.63 -7.62
N TYR A 65 -5.37 8.67 -7.21
CA TYR A 65 -4.26 8.33 -8.08
C TYR A 65 -4.38 6.89 -8.61
N LEU A 66 -4.57 5.90 -7.73
CA LEU A 66 -4.68 4.50 -8.16
C LEU A 66 -5.99 4.19 -8.89
N ASP A 67 -7.07 4.89 -8.55
CA ASP A 67 -8.37 4.76 -9.22
C ASP A 67 -8.29 5.28 -10.67
N SER A 68 -7.41 6.25 -10.96
CA SER A 68 -7.17 6.74 -12.33
C SER A 68 -6.61 5.68 -13.29
N PHE A 69 -6.04 4.59 -12.79
CA PHE A 69 -5.50 3.50 -13.61
C PHE A 69 -6.52 2.39 -13.85
N ILE A 70 -7.38 2.63 -14.83
CA ILE A 70 -8.39 1.65 -15.25
C ILE A 70 -7.75 0.58 -16.12
N SER A 71 -8.19 -0.65 -15.92
CA SER A 71 -7.83 -1.75 -16.81
C SER A 71 -8.97 -2.00 -17.80
N ARG A 72 -8.71 -1.69 -19.07
CA ARG A 72 -9.65 -1.92 -20.17
C ARG A 72 -10.25 -3.34 -20.22
N PRO A 73 -9.49 -4.44 -20.05
CA PRO A 73 -10.10 -5.77 -20.07
C PRO A 73 -11.07 -6.01 -18.91
N LEU A 74 -10.79 -5.46 -17.72
CA LEU A 74 -11.69 -5.57 -16.57
C LEU A 74 -13.01 -4.85 -16.82
N THR A 75 -12.95 -3.65 -17.41
CA THR A 75 -14.14 -2.87 -17.75
C THR A 75 -15.03 -3.61 -18.77
N VAL A 76 -14.44 -4.18 -19.82
CA VAL A 76 -15.20 -4.94 -20.83
C VAL A 76 -15.87 -6.18 -20.23
N VAL A 77 -15.18 -6.90 -19.35
CA VAL A 77 -15.75 -8.05 -18.63
C VAL A 77 -16.87 -7.62 -17.69
N ALA A 78 -16.68 -6.51 -16.97
CA ALA A 78 -17.69 -5.96 -16.07
C ALA A 78 -18.95 -5.51 -16.82
N GLU A 79 -18.82 -4.80 -17.95
CA GLU A 79 -19.94 -4.39 -18.80
C GLU A 79 -20.70 -5.60 -19.35
N THR A 80 -19.97 -6.59 -19.88
CA THR A 80 -20.57 -7.82 -20.42
C THR A 80 -21.30 -8.60 -19.32
N GLY A 81 -20.69 -8.73 -18.13
CA GLY A 81 -21.30 -9.37 -16.98
C GLY A 81 -22.57 -8.63 -16.50
N ALA A 82 -22.50 -7.30 -16.41
CA ALA A 82 -23.65 -6.48 -16.03
C ALA A 82 -24.81 -6.65 -17.02
N PHE A 83 -24.52 -6.71 -18.32
CA PHE A 83 -25.51 -6.95 -19.36
C PHE A 83 -26.15 -8.34 -19.25
N ILE A 84 -25.37 -9.40 -19.06
CA ILE A 84 -25.89 -10.78 -18.97
C ILE A 84 -26.75 -10.96 -17.70
N PHE A 85 -26.21 -10.62 -16.53
CA PHE A 85 -26.90 -10.83 -15.26
C PHE A 85 -28.07 -9.86 -15.07
N GLY A 86 -27.90 -8.60 -15.47
CA GLY A 86 -28.93 -7.57 -15.40
C GLY A 86 -30.04 -7.83 -16.41
N GLY A 87 -29.69 -8.17 -17.65
CA GLY A 87 -30.64 -8.54 -18.70
C GLY A 87 -31.46 -9.77 -18.32
N ALA A 88 -30.84 -10.81 -17.76
CA ALA A 88 -31.55 -11.98 -17.25
C ALA A 88 -32.52 -11.59 -16.11
N SER A 89 -32.07 -10.82 -15.12
CA SER A 89 -32.92 -10.38 -14.01
C SER A 89 -34.14 -9.57 -14.50
N VAL A 90 -33.93 -8.61 -15.41
CA VAL A 90 -35.00 -7.78 -15.99
C VAL A 90 -35.95 -8.61 -16.85
N ALA A 91 -35.44 -9.54 -17.66
CA ALA A 91 -36.26 -10.41 -18.49
C ALA A 91 -37.19 -11.30 -17.64
N PHE A 92 -36.68 -11.87 -16.54
CA PHE A 92 -37.49 -12.64 -15.59
C PHE A 92 -38.49 -11.76 -14.85
N LEU A 93 -38.12 -10.53 -14.48
CA LEU A 93 -39.06 -9.57 -13.90
C LEU A 93 -40.24 -9.30 -14.83
N VAL A 94 -39.97 -8.99 -16.10
CA VAL A 94 -41.02 -8.74 -17.11
C VAL A 94 -41.86 -9.99 -17.35
N ALA A 95 -41.23 -11.17 -17.46
CA ALA A 95 -41.96 -12.43 -17.63
C ALA A 95 -42.91 -12.71 -16.45
N GLY A 96 -42.47 -12.45 -15.21
CA GLY A 96 -43.29 -12.58 -14.01
C GLY A 96 -44.49 -11.62 -13.99
N LEU A 97 -44.35 -10.41 -14.53
CA LEU A 97 -45.46 -9.45 -14.66
C LEU A 97 -46.51 -9.88 -15.69
N ILE A 98 -46.10 -10.58 -16.76
CA ILE A 98 -47.00 -11.06 -17.81
C ILE A 98 -47.71 -12.36 -17.37
N ARG A 99 -46.99 -13.26 -16.69
CA ARG A 99 -47.51 -14.57 -16.26
C ARG A 99 -47.18 -14.85 -14.80
N GLU A 100 -48.22 -14.86 -13.98
CA GLU A 100 -48.13 -15.17 -12.55
C GLU A 100 -47.54 -16.56 -12.25
N GLN A 101 -47.75 -17.53 -13.14
CA GLN A 101 -47.20 -18.90 -13.01
C GLN A 101 -45.66 -18.93 -12.95
N ILE A 102 -44.98 -17.95 -13.55
CA ILE A 102 -43.51 -17.87 -13.57
C ILE A 102 -42.96 -17.50 -12.19
N MET A 103 -43.74 -16.78 -11.37
CA MET A 103 -43.34 -16.39 -10.01
C MET A 103 -43.30 -17.59 -9.05
N HIS A 104 -44.09 -18.63 -9.31
CA HIS A 104 -44.11 -19.86 -8.51
C HIS A 104 -42.99 -20.86 -8.85
N LEU A 105 -42.18 -20.58 -9.87
CA LEU A 105 -41.07 -21.45 -10.26
C LEU A 105 -39.99 -21.47 -9.17
N SER A 106 -39.54 -22.66 -8.79
CA SER A 106 -38.44 -22.84 -7.84
C SER A 106 -37.18 -22.15 -8.36
N GLY A 107 -36.68 -21.14 -7.66
CA GLY A 107 -35.49 -20.37 -8.04
C GLY A 107 -35.76 -19.05 -8.77
N TYR A 108 -37.02 -18.67 -9.03
CA TYR A 108 -37.37 -17.38 -9.63
C TYR A 108 -36.75 -16.20 -8.87
N LEU A 109 -36.94 -16.15 -7.54
CA LEU A 109 -36.37 -15.11 -6.69
C LEU A 109 -34.84 -15.12 -6.67
N ALA A 110 -34.22 -16.30 -6.77
CA ALA A 110 -32.77 -16.42 -6.79
C ALA A 110 -32.17 -15.81 -8.07
N ILE A 111 -32.82 -16.04 -9.23
CA ILE A 111 -32.40 -15.45 -10.51
C ILE A 111 -32.65 -13.94 -10.51
N LEU A 112 -33.82 -13.51 -10.02
CA LEU A 112 -34.20 -12.10 -9.98
C LEU A 112 -33.25 -11.29 -9.07
N VAL A 113 -33.17 -11.67 -7.79
CA VAL A 113 -32.38 -10.96 -6.77
C VAL A 113 -30.89 -11.23 -6.94
N GLY A 114 -30.50 -12.49 -7.17
CA GLY A 114 -29.11 -12.87 -7.37
C GLY A 114 -28.53 -12.28 -8.66
N GLY A 115 -29.27 -12.33 -9.77
CA GLY A 115 -28.87 -11.69 -11.02
C GLY A 115 -28.75 -10.17 -10.89
N GLY A 116 -29.71 -9.52 -10.21
CA GLY A 116 -29.65 -8.09 -9.93
C GLY A 116 -28.45 -7.70 -9.05
N LEU A 117 -28.16 -8.47 -8.00
CA LEU A 117 -27.01 -8.24 -7.12
C LEU A 117 -25.68 -8.42 -7.86
N LEU A 118 -25.56 -9.47 -8.67
CA LEU A 118 -24.38 -9.72 -9.50
C LEU A 118 -24.19 -8.61 -10.53
N ALA A 119 -25.26 -8.17 -11.20
CA ALA A 119 -25.20 -7.03 -12.11
C ALA A 119 -24.73 -5.77 -11.40
N ARG A 120 -25.24 -5.48 -10.19
CA ARG A 120 -24.81 -4.33 -9.41
C ARG A 120 -23.34 -4.42 -9.00
N ALA A 121 -22.86 -5.61 -8.66
CA ALA A 121 -21.45 -5.87 -8.38
C ALA A 121 -20.58 -5.64 -9.62
N CYS A 122 -20.98 -6.12 -10.80
CA CYS A 122 -20.29 -5.83 -12.06
C CYS A 122 -20.25 -4.31 -12.34
N LEU A 123 -21.36 -3.60 -12.15
CA LEU A 123 -21.39 -2.14 -12.29
C LEU A 123 -20.49 -1.42 -11.28
N SER A 124 -20.22 -2.00 -10.10
CA SER A 124 -19.31 -1.40 -9.13
C SER A 124 -17.83 -1.46 -9.54
N LEU A 125 -17.50 -2.32 -10.50
CA LEU A 125 -16.17 -2.40 -11.11
C LEU A 125 -15.99 -1.41 -12.26
N ILE A 126 -17.09 -0.84 -12.77
CA ILE A 126 -17.04 0.17 -13.82
C ILE A 126 -16.65 1.51 -13.18
N PRO A 127 -15.57 2.14 -13.66
CA PRO A 127 -15.12 3.42 -13.14
C PRO A 127 -16.09 4.55 -13.49
N ASP A 128 -16.11 5.59 -12.67
CA ASP A 128 -16.97 6.76 -12.88
C ASP A 128 -16.54 7.55 -14.14
N GLU A 129 -17.50 7.86 -15.00
CA GLU A 129 -17.30 8.63 -16.24
C GLU A 129 -16.77 10.04 -15.95
N ASN A 130 -17.11 10.61 -14.79
CA ASN A 130 -16.74 11.97 -14.41
C ASN A 130 -15.37 12.08 -13.69
N MET A 131 -14.57 11.01 -13.70
CA MET A 131 -13.27 11.02 -13.03
C MET A 131 -12.22 11.78 -13.85
N VAL A 132 -11.54 12.74 -13.21
CA VAL A 132 -10.48 13.53 -13.85
C VAL A 132 -9.18 12.70 -13.95
N TYR A 133 -8.77 12.39 -15.18
CA TYR A 133 -7.56 11.61 -15.48
C TYR A 133 -6.29 12.47 -15.49
N CYS A 134 -5.82 12.85 -14.31
CA CYS A 134 -4.53 13.53 -14.14
C CYS A 134 -3.64 12.78 -13.13
N PRO A 135 -3.09 11.60 -13.48
CA PRO A 135 -2.30 10.78 -12.54
C PRO A 135 -1.09 11.55 -12.01
N ARG A 136 -0.46 12.40 -12.82
CA ARG A 136 0.71 13.20 -12.41
C ARG A 136 0.38 14.18 -11.28
N SER A 137 -0.71 14.95 -11.40
CA SER A 137 -1.07 15.94 -10.36
C SER A 137 -1.55 15.26 -9.07
N LEU A 138 -2.27 14.14 -9.19
CA LEU A 138 -2.71 13.33 -8.04
C LEU A 138 -1.54 12.69 -7.30
N LEU A 139 -0.56 12.17 -8.04
CA LEU A 139 0.66 11.61 -7.47
C LEU A 139 1.45 12.71 -6.76
N VAL A 140 1.71 13.84 -7.41
CA VAL A 140 2.41 14.98 -6.78
C VAL A 140 1.67 15.45 -5.53
N SER A 141 0.35 15.60 -5.57
CA SER A 141 -0.43 15.96 -4.38
C SER A 141 -0.32 14.94 -3.24
N THR A 142 -0.09 13.66 -3.56
CA THR A 142 0.13 12.62 -2.57
C THR A 142 1.56 12.69 -2.02
N LEU A 143 2.55 12.82 -2.90
CA LEU A 143 3.98 12.93 -2.58
C LEU A 143 4.28 14.12 -1.67
N MET A 144 3.65 15.27 -1.94
CA MET A 144 3.73 16.46 -1.10
C MET A 144 3.22 16.23 0.33
N ARG A 145 2.41 15.20 0.59
CA ARG A 145 1.93 14.84 1.93
C ARG A 145 2.76 13.72 2.55
N ILE A 146 3.23 12.75 1.76
CA ILE A 146 4.04 11.64 2.29
C ILE A 146 5.53 11.98 2.42
N HIS A 147 5.99 13.12 1.89
CA HIS A 147 7.36 13.64 2.00
C HIS A 147 8.46 12.65 1.56
N TYR A 148 8.09 11.69 0.72
CA TYR A 148 9.00 10.71 0.15
C TYR A 148 8.72 10.60 -1.34
N MET A 149 9.74 10.73 -2.18
CA MET A 149 9.58 10.83 -3.63
C MET A 149 10.82 10.29 -4.35
N PRO A 150 10.77 9.05 -4.88
CA PRO A 150 11.76 8.57 -5.82
C PRO A 150 11.79 9.42 -7.10
N ASP A 151 12.97 9.66 -7.65
CA ASP A 151 13.14 10.54 -8.82
C ASP A 151 12.36 10.05 -10.04
N HIS A 152 12.35 8.73 -10.30
CA HIS A 152 11.67 8.16 -11.47
C HIS A 152 10.14 8.33 -11.42
N TRP A 153 9.56 8.48 -10.21
CA TRP A 153 8.11 8.69 -10.07
C TRP A 153 7.65 10.06 -10.56
N LYS A 154 8.54 11.07 -10.53
CA LYS A 154 8.22 12.44 -10.96
C LYS A 154 7.92 12.54 -12.45
N GLU A 155 8.72 11.83 -13.24
CA GLU A 155 8.68 11.86 -14.70
C GLU A 155 7.71 10.81 -15.25
N GLN A 156 7.63 9.64 -14.60
CA GLN A 156 6.89 8.47 -15.09
C GLN A 156 5.61 8.18 -14.30
N ALA A 157 4.98 9.21 -13.73
CA ALA A 157 3.79 9.09 -12.88
C ALA A 157 2.62 8.32 -13.51
N GLY A 158 2.53 8.29 -14.85
CA GLY A 158 1.49 7.59 -15.60
C GLY A 158 1.82 6.15 -16.02
N THR A 159 3.01 5.65 -15.68
CA THR A 159 3.46 4.31 -16.09
C THR A 159 2.94 3.24 -15.14
N TYR A 160 2.63 2.04 -15.66
CA TYR A 160 2.19 0.90 -14.85
C TYR A 160 3.24 0.43 -13.83
N GLN A 161 4.52 0.67 -14.09
CA GLN A 161 5.61 0.40 -13.16
C GLN A 161 5.45 1.20 -11.86
N VAL A 162 5.32 2.53 -11.96
CA VAL A 162 5.12 3.41 -10.79
C VAL A 162 3.83 3.07 -10.06
N ARG A 163 2.75 2.74 -10.79
CA ARG A 163 1.51 2.25 -10.19
C ARG A 163 1.73 0.99 -9.34
N SER A 164 2.51 0.03 -9.86
CA SER A 164 2.78 -1.24 -9.17
C SER A 164 3.60 -1.02 -7.90
N GLU A 165 4.68 -0.24 -7.99
CA GLU A 165 5.52 0.14 -6.84
C GLU A 165 4.68 0.88 -5.80
N PHE A 166 3.94 1.92 -6.20
CA PHE A 166 3.06 2.66 -5.30
C PHE A 166 1.98 1.77 -4.65
N SER A 167 1.47 0.76 -5.38
CA SER A 167 0.50 -0.19 -4.83
C SER A 167 1.08 -1.11 -3.74
N GLN A 168 2.41 -1.27 -3.65
CA GLN A 168 3.05 -1.96 -2.50
C GLN A 168 2.97 -1.12 -1.24
N LEU A 169 3.06 0.22 -1.37
CA LEU A 169 2.85 1.11 -0.23
C LEU A 169 1.37 1.27 0.12
N PHE A 170 0.51 1.36 -0.90
CA PHE A 170 -0.93 1.58 -0.75
C PHE A 170 -1.75 0.40 -1.27
N GLN A 171 -1.70 -0.67 -0.49
CA GLN A 171 -2.29 -1.97 -0.83
C GLN A 171 -3.79 -2.06 -0.53
N TYR A 172 -4.45 -3.07 -1.11
CA TYR A 172 -5.81 -3.42 -0.72
C TYR A 172 -5.84 -3.96 0.71
N ARG A 173 -6.91 -3.64 1.46
CA ARG A 173 -7.08 -4.11 2.83
C ARG A 173 -7.20 -5.64 2.91
N VAL A 174 -7.80 -6.29 1.90
CA VAL A 174 -7.83 -7.76 1.79
C VAL A 174 -6.42 -8.36 1.70
N VAL A 175 -5.51 -7.75 0.94
CA VAL A 175 -4.12 -8.24 0.85
C VAL A 175 -3.46 -8.18 2.21
N GLY A 176 -3.63 -7.06 2.91
CA GLY A 176 -3.13 -6.90 4.26
C GLY A 176 -3.73 -7.88 5.29
N LEU A 177 -4.99 -8.26 5.12
CA LEU A 177 -5.64 -9.31 5.93
C LEU A 177 -5.04 -10.69 5.66
N LEU A 178 -4.73 -11.01 4.40
CA LEU A 178 -4.02 -12.24 4.04
C LEU A 178 -2.59 -12.25 4.59
N GLU A 179 -1.87 -11.12 4.53
CA GLU A 179 -0.55 -10.98 5.14
C GLU A 179 -0.59 -11.27 6.64
N GLU A 180 -1.57 -10.73 7.37
CA GLU A 180 -1.77 -11.00 8.81
C GLU A 180 -2.11 -12.48 9.08
N LEU A 181 -2.87 -13.12 8.19
CA LEU A 181 -3.24 -14.53 8.29
C LEU A 181 -2.04 -15.47 8.08
N PHE A 182 -1.17 -15.17 7.11
CA PHE A 182 0.00 -16.00 6.79
C PHE A 182 1.25 -15.62 7.61
N SER A 183 1.28 -14.44 8.24
CA SER A 183 2.39 -13.95 9.05
C SER A 183 2.95 -14.97 10.06
N PRO A 184 2.15 -15.73 10.83
CA PRO A 184 2.67 -16.69 11.81
C PRO A 184 3.43 -17.85 11.20
N ILE A 185 3.15 -18.19 9.94
CA ILE A 185 3.84 -19.26 9.20
C ILE A 185 5.08 -18.68 8.52
N ILE A 186 4.96 -17.51 7.89
CA ILE A 186 6.05 -16.89 7.13
C ILE A 186 7.15 -16.34 8.04
N THR A 187 6.79 -15.68 9.15
CA THR A 187 7.74 -15.05 10.08
C THR A 187 8.81 -16.01 10.60
N PRO A 188 8.51 -17.19 11.17
CA PRO A 188 9.55 -18.11 11.63
C PRO A 188 10.44 -18.63 10.48
N LEU A 189 9.91 -18.77 9.26
CA LEU A 189 10.71 -19.15 8.10
C LEU A 189 11.71 -18.05 7.74
N ILE A 190 11.28 -16.77 7.75
CA ILE A 190 12.19 -15.63 7.53
C ILE A 190 13.27 -15.59 8.63
N LEU A 191 12.88 -15.75 9.90
CA LEU A 191 13.80 -15.70 11.04
C LEU A 191 14.83 -16.84 11.03
N ILE A 192 14.48 -18.03 10.54
CA ILE A 192 15.37 -19.20 10.52
C ILE A 192 16.25 -19.21 9.26
N PHE A 193 15.73 -18.84 8.10
CA PHE A 193 16.43 -19.04 6.83
C PHE A 193 17.04 -17.76 6.24
N ILE A 194 16.45 -16.59 6.49
CA ILE A 194 16.87 -15.33 5.86
C ILE A 194 17.68 -14.48 6.86
N LEU A 195 17.13 -14.25 8.06
CA LEU A 195 17.75 -13.37 9.05
C LEU A 195 19.19 -13.75 9.46
N PRO A 196 19.56 -15.04 9.61
CA PRO A 196 20.92 -15.41 10.02
C PRO A 196 21.99 -14.96 9.02
N ASN A 197 21.66 -14.94 7.72
CA ASN A 197 22.59 -14.54 6.67
C ASN A 197 22.91 -13.03 6.72
N HIS A 198 22.01 -12.22 7.28
CA HIS A 198 22.17 -10.76 7.40
C HIS A 198 22.59 -10.32 8.81
N THR A 199 22.85 -11.26 9.73
CA THR A 199 23.13 -10.91 11.13
C THR A 199 24.43 -10.11 11.27
N LEU A 200 25.45 -10.40 10.46
CA LEU A 200 26.71 -9.63 10.48
C LEU A 200 26.47 -8.18 10.05
N GLU A 201 25.76 -7.95 8.96
CA GLU A 201 25.41 -6.61 8.47
C GLU A 201 24.61 -5.81 9.52
N ILE A 202 23.71 -6.47 10.25
CA ILE A 202 22.94 -5.85 11.33
C ILE A 202 23.86 -5.44 12.49
N VAL A 203 24.79 -6.30 12.90
CA VAL A 203 25.73 -6.00 13.99
C VAL A 203 26.68 -4.87 13.58
N ASP A 204 27.18 -4.89 12.35
CA ASP A 204 28.04 -3.83 11.82
C ASP A 204 27.28 -2.50 11.73
N PHE A 205 26.00 -2.52 11.33
CA PHE A 205 25.14 -1.34 11.36
C PHE A 205 25.00 -0.78 12.78
N LEU A 206 24.68 -1.62 13.76
CA LEU A 206 24.53 -1.18 15.15
C LEU A 206 25.83 -0.62 15.71
N ARG A 207 26.98 -1.21 15.37
CA ARG A 207 28.29 -0.72 15.84
C ARG A 207 28.66 0.62 15.21
N ASN A 208 28.44 0.78 13.92
CA ASN A 208 28.91 1.96 13.18
C ASN A 208 27.96 3.16 13.29
N TYR A 209 26.66 2.90 13.50
CA TYR A 209 25.63 3.94 13.49
C TYR A 209 24.98 4.21 14.86
N THR A 210 25.58 3.74 15.96
CA THR A 210 25.18 4.13 17.33
C THR A 210 26.09 5.24 17.86
N VAL A 211 25.49 6.31 18.39
CA VAL A 211 26.20 7.46 18.96
C VAL A 211 25.59 7.81 20.31
N GLU A 212 26.44 8.05 21.30
CA GLU A 212 26.01 8.49 22.63
C GLU A 212 25.74 10.01 22.62
N VAL A 213 24.52 10.40 23.00
CA VAL A 213 24.11 11.81 23.12
C VAL A 213 23.98 12.18 24.59
N PRO A 214 24.65 13.26 25.07
CA PRO A 214 24.60 13.65 26.46
C PRO A 214 23.17 13.96 26.92
N GLY A 215 22.73 13.29 27.98
CA GLY A 215 21.39 13.44 28.56
C GLY A 215 20.31 12.54 27.95
N VAL A 216 20.58 11.83 26.86
CA VAL A 216 19.65 10.88 26.22
C VAL A 216 20.17 9.44 26.27
N GLY A 217 21.48 9.24 26.05
CA GLY A 217 22.14 7.94 25.95
C GLY A 217 22.43 7.52 24.50
N ASP A 218 22.52 6.22 24.26
CA ASP A 218 22.82 5.65 22.94
C ASP A 218 21.63 5.81 21.98
N VAL A 219 21.85 6.52 20.87
CA VAL A 219 20.84 6.75 19.84
C VAL A 219 21.39 6.41 18.45
N CYS A 220 20.46 6.18 17.51
CA CYS A 220 20.82 6.04 16.11
C CYS A 220 21.37 7.37 15.58
N SER A 221 22.55 7.33 14.95
CA SER A 221 23.22 8.48 14.32
C SER A 221 22.33 9.21 13.31
N PHE A 222 21.55 8.49 12.50
CA PHE A 222 20.59 9.09 11.56
C PHE A 222 19.49 9.90 12.26
N ALA A 223 19.13 9.54 13.49
CA ALA A 223 18.13 10.26 14.26
C ALA A 223 18.63 11.62 14.79
N GLN A 224 19.94 11.89 14.71
CA GLN A 224 20.49 13.23 15.00
C GLN A 224 20.25 14.22 13.85
N LEU A 225 19.81 13.74 12.68
CA LEU A 225 19.56 14.54 11.48
C LEU A 225 20.80 15.35 11.02
N ASP A 226 22.01 14.79 11.20
CA ASP A 226 23.24 15.42 10.76
C ASP A 226 23.44 15.27 9.24
N ILE A 227 23.01 16.30 8.50
CA ILE A 227 23.08 16.37 7.03
C ILE A 227 24.53 16.27 6.53
N ARG A 228 25.53 16.71 7.30
CA ARG A 228 26.92 16.68 6.85
C ARG A 228 27.47 15.26 6.79
N ARG A 229 27.04 14.42 7.73
CA ARG A 229 27.53 13.05 7.88
C ARG A 229 26.67 12.03 7.13
N HIS A 230 25.38 12.28 7.02
CA HIS A 230 24.40 11.32 6.50
C HIS A 230 23.49 11.87 5.39
N GLY A 231 23.71 13.11 4.95
CA GLY A 231 22.94 13.72 3.87
C GLY A 231 23.25 13.06 2.52
N ASP A 232 22.26 13.07 1.65
CA ASP A 232 22.45 12.67 0.26
C ASP A 232 23.29 13.73 -0.47
N PRO A 233 24.43 13.37 -1.10
CA PRO A 233 25.26 14.32 -1.84
C PRO A 233 24.52 15.01 -2.99
N MET A 234 23.46 14.41 -3.54
CA MET A 234 22.59 15.01 -4.56
C MET A 234 21.61 16.04 -3.98
N TRP A 235 21.36 15.98 -2.67
CA TRP A 235 20.46 16.89 -1.95
C TRP A 235 21.28 17.79 -1.03
N GLN A 236 21.86 18.85 -1.61
CA GLN A 236 22.60 19.86 -0.86
C GLN A 236 21.78 21.16 -0.80
N PRO A 237 21.12 21.46 0.33
CA PRO A 237 20.31 22.68 0.44
C PRO A 237 21.14 23.97 0.34
N ASN A 238 22.47 23.91 0.47
CA ASN A 238 23.36 25.07 0.54
C ASN A 238 24.38 25.17 -0.62
N ALA A 239 24.22 24.46 -1.74
CA ALA A 239 25.13 24.60 -2.87
C ALA A 239 25.03 25.97 -3.59
N GLU A 240 24.09 26.83 -3.21
CA GLU A 240 23.97 28.21 -3.71
C GLU A 240 24.42 29.30 -2.71
N SER A 241 24.98 28.95 -1.54
CA SER A 241 25.45 29.94 -0.57
C SER A 241 26.81 29.59 0.04
N GLY A 242 27.87 29.93 -0.71
CA GLY A 242 29.22 30.10 -0.16
C GLY A 242 30.25 29.17 -0.77
N SER A 243 30.87 29.63 -1.86
CA SER A 243 32.30 29.39 -2.04
C SER A 243 33.03 29.96 -0.82
N ASP A 244 33.68 29.12 -0.02
CA ASP A 244 35.09 29.29 0.39
C ASP A 244 35.56 28.15 1.33
N ASP A 245 36.72 27.61 0.95
CA ASP A 245 37.77 26.91 1.72
C ASP A 245 37.61 25.49 2.31
N GLN A 246 38.11 24.53 1.51
CA GLN A 246 39.16 23.52 1.78
C GLN A 246 39.15 22.68 3.08
N SER A 247 38.96 21.37 2.92
CA SER A 247 40.00 20.36 3.20
C SER A 247 39.58 18.98 2.67
N GLU A 248 40.08 18.61 1.50
CA GLU A 248 40.14 17.23 1.02
C GLU A 248 41.19 16.47 1.84
N THR A 249 40.78 15.43 2.57
CA THR A 249 41.48 14.12 2.59
C THR A 249 40.64 13.06 3.35
N ASP A 250 40.62 11.83 2.80
CA ASP A 250 40.25 10.54 3.40
C ASP A 250 38.83 9.91 3.31
N ASN A 251 37.80 10.52 2.70
CA ASN A 251 36.44 9.92 2.71
C ASN A 251 35.96 9.20 1.43
N ASP A 252 36.85 9.01 0.45
CA ASP A 252 36.45 8.57 -0.90
C ASP A 252 36.18 7.06 -1.03
N ASP A 253 36.52 6.26 -0.02
CA ASP A 253 36.33 4.80 -0.03
C ASP A 253 35.02 4.37 0.66
N HIS A 254 34.66 5.01 1.78
CA HIS A 254 33.42 4.70 2.52
C HIS A 254 32.15 5.16 1.79
N THR A 255 32.25 6.23 1.00
CA THR A 255 31.12 6.79 0.24
C THR A 255 30.71 5.86 -0.92
N LYS A 256 31.68 5.09 -1.47
CA LYS A 256 31.42 4.10 -2.53
C LYS A 256 30.77 2.81 -1.99
N GLU A 257 31.10 2.40 -0.76
CA GLU A 257 30.46 1.25 -0.11
C GLU A 257 28.97 1.50 0.16
N ILE A 258 28.61 2.67 0.70
CA ILE A 258 27.21 3.05 0.99
C ILE A 258 26.36 3.05 -0.29
N HIS A 259 26.94 3.51 -1.40
CA HIS A 259 26.29 3.52 -2.71
C HIS A 259 26.02 2.11 -3.27
N SER A 260 26.78 1.10 -2.84
CA SER A 260 26.59 -0.30 -3.24
C SER A 260 25.44 -0.97 -2.49
N TYR A 261 25.21 -0.58 -1.22
CA TYR A 261 24.12 -1.12 -0.40
C TYR A 261 22.77 -0.51 -0.75
N LEU A 262 22.71 0.79 -1.06
CA LEU A 262 21.46 1.48 -1.43
C LEU A 262 20.95 1.13 -2.84
N LYS A 263 21.81 0.62 -3.74
CA LYS A 263 21.42 0.26 -5.12
C LYS A 263 20.88 -1.18 -5.23
N LYS A 264 20.84 -1.94 -4.13
CA LYS A 264 20.40 -3.36 -4.08
C LYS A 264 19.13 -3.62 -3.26
N THR A 265 18.45 -2.58 -2.80
CA THR A 265 17.08 -2.63 -2.24
C THR A 265 16.13 -1.85 -3.11
#